data_AF-A0A1F5K7M4-F1
#
_entry.id   AF-A0A1F5K7M4-F1
#
_cell.length_a   1.000
_cell.length_b   1.000
_cell.length_c   1.000
_cell.angle_alpha   90.00
_cell.angle_beta   90.00
_cell.angle_gamma   90.00
#
_symmetry.space_group_name_H-M   'P 1'
#
loop_
_entity.id
_entity.type
_entity.pdbx_description
1 polymer ?
#
loop_
_entity_poly.entity_id
_entity_poly.type
_entity_poly.pdbx_seq_one_letter_code
_entity_poly.pdbx_strand_id
1 'polypeptide(L)'
;MLALLSKALLVLMLVLLLPTGLVFASQDAVPGDRTYPIKRGLENVIVKVSSVHPTTRAFFKADMSKRRYKEAVALVKRGDTGSQSSLIELVTQTEAAAEDIGEISDPKVKQELVDNLSKQIVEYKAGLNKLETANIEPPVVPAAQPATQPVVQPVQQAQPPVQAVQPTPLAQPTPITLPSSPPVGGPAPVAPPPIPVAPSGSIRNTIDDLEAINERLHNLSKEIEKKKEEKSDRTKKKDEDRSNQKTGKD
;
A
#
# COMPACT_ATOMS: atom_id res chain seq x y z
N MET A 1 -40.79 -21.90 -3.88
CA MET A 1 -39.31 -21.83 -3.85
C MET A 1 -38.73 -20.83 -4.85
N LEU A 2 -39.19 -20.78 -6.11
CA LEU A 2 -38.69 -19.81 -7.12
C LEU A 2 -38.72 -18.34 -6.66
N ALA A 3 -39.81 -17.92 -6.01
CA ALA A 3 -39.93 -16.54 -5.52
C ALA A 3 -38.93 -16.18 -4.41
N LEU A 4 -38.54 -17.15 -3.56
CA LEU A 4 -37.53 -16.94 -2.52
C LEU A 4 -36.13 -16.86 -3.13
N LEU A 5 -35.83 -17.72 -4.10
CA LEU A 5 -34.56 -17.69 -4.83
C LEU A 5 -34.40 -16.38 -5.62
N SER A 6 -35.45 -15.93 -6.31
CA SER A 6 -35.44 -14.66 -7.06
C SER A 6 -35.21 -13.45 -6.14
N LYS A 7 -35.88 -13.42 -4.97
CA LYS A 7 -35.65 -12.36 -3.96
C LYS A 7 -34.22 -12.40 -3.42
N ALA A 8 -33.70 -13.59 -3.11
CA ALA A 8 -32.31 -13.74 -2.65
C ALA A 8 -31.31 -13.29 -3.72
N LEU A 9 -31.55 -13.64 -4.99
CA LEU A 9 -30.71 -13.21 -6.10
C LEU A 9 -30.75 -11.69 -6.30
N LEU A 10 -31.94 -11.07 -6.20
CA LEU A 10 -32.10 -9.62 -6.32
C LEU A 10 -31.37 -8.89 -5.19
N VAL A 11 -31.52 -9.36 -3.94
CA VAL A 11 -30.79 -8.82 -2.80
C VAL A 11 -29.28 -8.96 -3.01
N LEU A 12 -28.82 -10.14 -3.44
CA LEU A 12 -27.41 -10.37 -3.76
C LEU A 12 -26.91 -9.42 -4.86
N MET A 13 -27.69 -9.23 -5.92
CA MET A 13 -27.37 -8.31 -7.01
C MET A 13 -27.28 -6.86 -6.52
N LEU A 14 -28.24 -6.41 -5.70
CA LEU A 14 -28.23 -5.06 -5.12
C LEU A 14 -27.02 -4.86 -4.20
N VAL A 15 -26.70 -5.88 -3.40
CA VAL A 15 -25.53 -5.90 -2.51
C VAL A 15 -24.22 -5.89 -3.29
N LEU A 16 -24.17 -6.47 -4.48
CA LEU A 16 -22.98 -6.45 -5.35
C LEU A 16 -22.88 -5.18 -6.20
N LEU A 17 -23.99 -4.58 -6.62
CA LEU A 17 -24.00 -3.46 -7.56
C LEU A 17 -23.57 -2.13 -6.92
N LEU A 18 -24.07 -1.86 -5.71
CA LEU A 18 -23.74 -0.65 -4.95
C LEU A 18 -22.24 -0.48 -4.66
N PRO A 19 -21.51 -1.50 -4.17
CA PRO A 19 -20.07 -1.36 -3.96
C PRO A 19 -19.29 -1.22 -5.27
N THR A 20 -19.78 -1.78 -6.39
CA THR A 20 -19.08 -1.66 -7.68
C THR A 20 -18.98 -0.21 -8.14
N GLY A 21 -20.05 0.59 -8.01
CA GLY A 21 -20.00 2.03 -8.33
C GLY A 21 -19.05 2.82 -7.42
N LEU A 22 -19.02 2.49 -6.13
CA LEU A 22 -18.12 3.10 -5.15
C LEU A 22 -16.64 2.75 -5.42
N VAL A 23 -16.35 1.54 -5.89
CA VAL A 23 -15.00 1.13 -6.26
C VAL A 23 -14.46 1.98 -7.41
N PHE A 24 -15.23 2.20 -8.47
CA PHE A 24 -14.79 3.04 -9.60
C PHE A 24 -14.51 4.49 -9.18
N ALA A 25 -15.39 5.08 -8.36
CA ALA A 25 -15.20 6.46 -7.89
C ALA A 25 -14.03 6.62 -6.91
N SER A 26 -13.55 5.53 -6.30
CA SER A 26 -12.49 5.56 -5.28
C SER A 26 -11.17 4.97 -5.76
N GLN A 27 -11.11 4.48 -7.01
CA GLN A 27 -9.95 3.76 -7.52
C GLN A 27 -8.68 4.64 -7.57
N ASP A 28 -8.84 5.88 -8.03
CA ASP A 28 -7.75 6.86 -8.13
C ASP A 28 -7.66 7.80 -6.93
N ALA A 29 -8.48 7.57 -5.89
CA ALA A 29 -8.42 8.37 -4.68
C ALA A 29 -7.06 8.18 -3.99
N VAL A 30 -6.41 9.30 -3.67
CA VAL A 30 -5.16 9.38 -2.92
C VAL A 30 -5.42 9.92 -1.51
N PRO A 31 -4.49 9.74 -0.55
CA PRO A 31 -4.55 10.42 0.74
C PRO A 31 -4.91 11.91 0.60
N GLY A 32 -5.91 12.34 1.37
CA GLY A 32 -6.49 13.69 1.33
C GLY A 32 -7.80 13.79 0.54
N ASP A 33 -8.10 12.85 -0.36
CA ASP A 33 -9.34 12.89 -1.14
C ASP A 33 -10.56 12.48 -0.30
N ARG A 34 -11.73 13.08 -0.59
CA ARG A 34 -12.98 12.82 0.15
C ARG A 34 -13.41 11.34 0.13
N THR A 35 -13.13 10.63 -0.96
CA THR A 35 -13.48 9.21 -1.14
C THR A 35 -12.40 8.25 -0.65
N TYR A 36 -11.25 8.75 -0.20
CA TYR A 36 -10.13 7.91 0.26
C TYR A 36 -10.46 7.02 1.48
N PRO A 37 -11.22 7.48 2.49
CA PRO A 37 -11.60 6.60 3.60
C PRO A 37 -12.43 5.39 3.15
N ILE A 38 -13.24 5.55 2.10
CA ILE A 38 -14.04 4.47 1.52
C ILE A 38 -13.12 3.43 0.88
N LYS A 39 -12.11 3.87 0.11
CA LYS A 39 -11.08 3.01 -0.47
C LYS A 39 -10.38 2.18 0.61
N ARG A 40 -9.90 2.83 1.68
CA ARG A 40 -9.24 2.15 2.81
C ARG A 40 -10.17 1.17 3.52
N GLY A 41 -11.45 1.51 3.69
CA GLY A 41 -12.45 0.61 4.25
C GLY A 41 -12.63 -0.67 3.43
N LEU A 42 -12.72 -0.55 2.11
CA LEU A 42 -12.85 -1.68 1.20
C LEU A 42 -11.59 -2.56 1.19
N GLU A 43 -10.41 -1.95 1.15
CA GLU A 43 -9.13 -2.69 1.21
C GLU A 43 -9.01 -3.51 2.50
N ASN A 44 -9.38 -2.94 3.65
CA ASN A 44 -9.36 -3.66 4.93
C ASN A 44 -10.30 -4.88 4.93
N VAL A 45 -11.47 -4.78 4.30
CA VAL A 45 -12.40 -5.92 4.15
C VAL A 45 -11.78 -6.98 3.25
N ILE A 46 -11.19 -6.58 2.12
CA ILE A 46 -10.54 -7.51 1.18
C ILE A 46 -9.39 -8.26 1.88
N VAL A 47 -8.53 -7.56 2.60
CA VAL A 47 -7.42 -8.17 3.36
C VAL A 47 -7.95 -9.17 4.38
N LYS A 48 -9.02 -8.83 5.11
CA LYS A 48 -9.61 -9.71 6.12
C LYS A 48 -10.25 -10.97 5.52
N VAL A 49 -10.83 -10.87 4.33
CA VAL A 49 -11.43 -12.03 3.63
C VAL A 49 -10.35 -12.87 2.96
N SER A 50 -9.31 -12.24 2.42
CA SER A 50 -8.21 -12.92 1.71
C SER A 50 -7.16 -13.55 2.63
N SER A 51 -7.13 -13.19 3.92
CA SER A 51 -6.12 -13.67 4.87
C SER A 51 -6.22 -15.17 5.22
N VAL A 52 -7.24 -15.88 4.73
CA VAL A 52 -7.45 -17.31 5.00
C VAL A 52 -6.41 -18.20 4.31
N HIS A 53 -5.96 -17.82 3.12
CA HIS A 53 -5.02 -18.64 2.34
C HIS A 53 -3.74 -17.86 2.02
N PRO A 54 -2.53 -18.40 2.28
CA PRO A 54 -1.27 -17.67 2.15
C PRO A 54 -1.03 -17.16 0.73
N THR A 55 -1.36 -17.96 -0.30
CA THR A 55 -1.28 -17.54 -1.71
C THR A 55 -2.14 -16.31 -2.01
N THR A 56 -3.38 -16.31 -1.52
CA THR A 56 -4.32 -15.22 -1.75
C THR A 56 -3.87 -13.97 -0.99
N ARG A 57 -3.40 -14.15 0.26
CA ARG A 57 -2.85 -13.08 1.09
C ARG A 57 -1.63 -12.42 0.43
N ALA A 58 -0.67 -13.21 -0.03
CA ALA A 58 0.50 -12.75 -0.79
C ALA A 58 0.10 -11.95 -2.05
N PHE A 59 -0.83 -12.50 -2.85
CA PHE A 59 -1.32 -11.85 -4.05
C PHE A 59 -1.95 -10.49 -3.76
N PHE A 60 -2.83 -10.40 -2.76
CA PHE A 60 -3.49 -9.14 -2.42
C PHE A 60 -2.53 -8.11 -1.82
N LYS A 61 -1.57 -8.53 -0.99
CA LYS A 61 -0.54 -7.61 -0.48
C LYS A 61 0.35 -7.06 -1.61
N ALA A 62 0.68 -7.89 -2.60
CA ALA A 62 1.39 -7.43 -3.81
C ALA A 62 0.53 -6.45 -4.64
N ASP A 63 -0.78 -6.70 -4.81
CA ASP A 63 -1.67 -5.72 -5.47
C ASP A 63 -1.79 -4.42 -4.66
N MET A 64 -1.83 -4.51 -3.34
CA MET A 64 -1.82 -3.34 -2.47
C MET A 64 -0.53 -2.54 -2.62
N SER A 65 0.65 -3.17 -2.64
CA SER A 65 1.90 -2.45 -2.85
C SER A 65 1.90 -1.69 -4.18
N LYS A 66 1.37 -2.29 -5.26
CA LYS A 66 1.17 -1.61 -6.54
C LYS A 66 0.30 -0.35 -6.43
N ARG A 67 -0.79 -0.42 -5.65
CA ARG A 67 -1.66 0.74 -5.39
C ARG A 67 -0.93 1.81 -4.59
N ARG A 68 -0.19 1.43 -3.55
CA ARG A 68 0.63 2.34 -2.74
C ARG A 68 1.69 3.06 -3.57
N TYR A 69 2.33 2.35 -4.50
CA TYR A 69 3.24 2.95 -5.48
C TYR A 69 2.54 4.01 -6.34
N LYS A 70 1.36 3.71 -6.90
CA LYS A 70 0.59 4.70 -7.69
C LYS A 70 0.20 5.93 -6.87
N GLU A 71 -0.24 5.73 -5.63
CA GLU A 71 -0.55 6.83 -4.69
C GLU A 71 0.68 7.68 -4.42
N ALA A 72 1.82 7.05 -4.10
CA ALA A 72 3.08 7.74 -3.86
C ALA A 72 3.51 8.56 -5.07
N VAL A 73 3.46 7.99 -6.28
CA VAL A 73 3.79 8.69 -7.53
C VAL A 73 2.88 9.90 -7.75
N ALA A 74 1.58 9.76 -7.53
CA ALA A 74 0.62 10.86 -7.69
C ALA A 74 0.87 11.98 -6.67
N LEU A 75 1.13 11.63 -5.41
CA LEU A 75 1.38 12.59 -4.33
C LEU A 75 2.72 13.32 -4.51
N VAL A 76 3.79 12.61 -4.91
CA VAL A 76 5.09 13.23 -5.20
C VAL A 76 4.95 14.24 -6.34
N LYS A 77 4.25 13.89 -7.42
CA LYS A 77 4.00 14.82 -8.54
C LYS A 77 3.18 16.04 -8.13
N ARG A 78 2.30 15.91 -7.14
CA ARG A 78 1.50 17.01 -6.57
C ARG A 78 2.31 17.89 -5.60
N GLY A 79 3.50 17.46 -5.17
CA GLY A 79 4.25 18.10 -4.10
C GLY A 79 3.58 17.93 -2.72
N ASP A 80 2.78 16.87 -2.56
CA ASP A 80 2.01 16.65 -1.33
C ASP A 80 2.86 15.93 -0.27
N THR A 81 2.80 16.44 0.97
CA THR A 81 3.45 15.85 2.15
C THR A 81 2.98 14.43 2.47
N GLY A 82 1.78 14.04 2.04
CA GLY A 82 1.26 12.69 2.18
C GLY A 82 2.08 11.62 1.43
N SER A 83 2.93 12.03 0.47
CA SER A 83 3.78 11.13 -0.31
C SER A 83 4.66 10.22 0.55
N GLN A 84 5.21 10.74 1.65
CA GLN A 84 6.07 9.97 2.55
C GLN A 84 5.32 8.78 3.18
N SER A 85 4.06 8.99 3.57
CA SER A 85 3.24 7.91 4.14
C SER A 85 2.96 6.81 3.12
N SER A 86 2.65 7.16 1.88
CA SER A 86 2.43 6.19 0.80
C SER A 86 3.70 5.44 0.40
N LEU A 87 4.88 6.08 0.48
CA LEU A 87 6.17 5.42 0.25
C LEU A 87 6.49 4.41 1.35
N ILE A 88 6.26 4.76 2.62
CA ILE A 88 6.43 3.82 3.75
C ILE A 88 5.48 2.63 3.61
N GLU A 89 4.21 2.89 3.31
CA GLU A 89 3.23 1.81 3.10
C GLU A 89 3.56 0.95 1.87
N LEU A 90 4.15 1.51 0.81
CA LEU A 90 4.64 0.75 -0.33
C LEU A 90 5.67 -0.29 0.11
N VAL A 91 6.70 0.12 0.85
CA VAL A 91 7.73 -0.80 1.37
C VAL A 91 7.10 -1.84 2.28
N THR A 92 6.29 -1.40 3.25
CA THR A 92 5.65 -2.30 4.23
C THR A 92 4.80 -3.38 3.55
N GLN A 93 3.97 -3.00 2.55
CA GLN A 93 3.13 -3.96 1.84
C GLN A 93 3.94 -4.89 0.92
N THR A 94 5.02 -4.38 0.33
CA THR A 94 5.93 -5.19 -0.51
C THR A 94 6.67 -6.22 0.33
N GLU A 95 7.18 -5.82 1.49
CA GLU A 95 7.87 -6.73 2.41
C GLU A 95 6.90 -7.79 2.96
N ALA A 96 5.73 -7.37 3.43
CA ALA A 96 4.70 -8.29 3.92
C ALA A 96 4.19 -9.25 2.84
N ALA A 97 4.22 -8.87 1.55
CA ALA A 97 3.93 -9.77 0.44
C ALA A 97 5.07 -10.78 0.24
N ALA A 98 6.33 -10.36 0.28
CA ALA A 98 7.48 -11.24 0.15
C ALA A 98 7.54 -12.29 1.27
N GLU A 99 7.23 -11.89 2.51
CA GLU A 99 7.10 -12.80 3.65
C GLU A 99 6.01 -13.86 3.42
N ASP A 100 4.81 -13.44 3.01
CA ASP A 100 3.70 -14.36 2.73
C ASP A 100 4.01 -15.33 1.58
N ILE A 101 4.76 -14.90 0.56
CA ILE A 101 5.24 -15.77 -0.52
C ILE A 101 6.19 -16.83 0.06
N GLY A 102 7.01 -16.46 1.04
CA GLY A 102 7.87 -17.37 1.80
C GLY A 102 7.12 -18.56 2.40
N GLU A 103 5.89 -18.34 2.89
CA GLU A 103 5.05 -19.35 3.54
C GLU A 103 4.32 -20.29 2.55
N ILE A 104 4.34 -20.02 1.24
CA ILE A 104 3.62 -20.83 0.24
C ILE A 104 4.29 -22.20 0.08
N SER A 105 3.49 -23.26 0.20
CA SER A 105 3.97 -24.64 0.11
C SER A 105 4.17 -25.15 -1.32
N ASP A 106 3.33 -24.72 -2.27
CA ASP A 106 3.46 -25.12 -3.67
C ASP A 106 4.63 -24.36 -4.34
N PRO A 107 5.69 -25.06 -4.77
CA PRO A 107 6.89 -24.42 -5.33
C PRO A 107 6.61 -23.70 -6.65
N LYS A 108 5.64 -24.18 -7.46
CA LYS A 108 5.33 -23.56 -8.75
C LYS A 108 4.61 -22.23 -8.55
N VAL A 109 3.60 -22.23 -7.69
CA VAL A 109 2.84 -21.01 -7.34
C VAL A 109 3.75 -20.01 -6.62
N LYS A 110 4.61 -20.50 -5.71
CA LYS A 110 5.60 -19.68 -5.03
C LYS A 110 6.55 -19.00 -6.02
N GLN A 111 7.10 -19.75 -6.98
CA GLN A 111 7.98 -19.20 -8.01
C GLN A 111 7.28 -18.12 -8.84
N GLU A 112 6.04 -18.39 -9.29
CA GLU A 112 5.26 -17.44 -10.09
C GLU A 112 5.05 -16.11 -9.35
N LEU A 113 4.73 -16.16 -8.06
CA LEU A 113 4.54 -14.96 -7.24
C LEU A 113 5.86 -14.24 -6.95
N VAL A 114 6.97 -14.97 -6.75
CA VAL A 114 8.31 -14.37 -6.65
C VAL A 114 8.67 -13.59 -7.90
N ASP A 115 8.48 -14.20 -9.08
CA ASP A 115 8.82 -13.58 -10.36
C ASP A 115 7.97 -12.33 -10.62
N ASN A 116 6.66 -12.42 -10.31
CA ASN A 116 5.74 -11.30 -10.45
C ASN A 116 6.11 -10.13 -9.53
N LEU A 117 6.32 -10.39 -8.24
CA LEU A 117 6.66 -9.34 -7.28
C LEU A 117 8.03 -8.71 -7.58
N SER A 118 9.03 -9.52 -7.96
CA SER A 118 10.35 -9.01 -8.36
C SER A 118 10.25 -8.08 -9.57
N LYS A 119 9.47 -8.48 -10.59
CA LYS A 119 9.20 -7.62 -11.76
C LYS A 119 8.56 -6.30 -11.35
N GLN A 120 7.56 -6.33 -10.47
CA GLN A 120 6.89 -5.13 -9.97
C GLN A 120 7.86 -4.21 -9.21
N ILE A 121 8.73 -4.77 -8.36
CA ILE A 121 9.73 -3.98 -7.63
C ILE A 121 10.67 -3.25 -8.59
N VAL A 122 11.13 -3.91 -9.65
CA VAL A 122 11.95 -3.26 -10.70
C VAL A 122 11.20 -2.09 -11.33
N GLU A 123 9.91 -2.25 -11.65
CA GLU A 123 9.06 -1.18 -12.17
C GLU A 123 8.92 -0.01 -11.18
N TYR A 124 8.72 -0.31 -9.89
CA TYR A 124 8.60 0.69 -8.82
C TYR A 124 9.88 1.52 -8.70
N LYS A 125 11.03 0.83 -8.59
CA LYS A 125 12.34 1.48 -8.50
C LYS A 125 12.60 2.36 -9.72
N ALA A 126 12.33 1.88 -10.93
CA ALA A 126 12.53 2.65 -12.15
C ALA A 126 11.66 3.92 -12.17
N GLY A 127 10.40 3.83 -11.72
CA GLY A 127 9.52 4.99 -11.64
C GLY A 127 9.91 5.99 -10.55
N LEU A 128 10.31 5.50 -9.38
CA LEU A 128 10.78 6.33 -8.27
C LEU A 128 12.08 7.08 -8.62
N ASN A 129 13.05 6.43 -9.27
CA ASN A 129 14.27 7.09 -9.75
C ASN A 129 13.98 8.24 -10.74
N LYS A 130 12.99 8.06 -11.62
CA LYS A 130 12.55 9.12 -12.54
C LYS A 130 12.00 10.34 -11.78
N LEU A 131 11.23 10.10 -10.72
CA LEU A 131 10.70 11.18 -9.89
C LEU A 131 11.79 11.88 -9.07
N GLU A 132 12.75 11.12 -8.54
CA GLU A 132 13.91 11.67 -7.83
C GLU A 132 14.70 12.64 -8.73
N THR A 133 14.97 12.22 -9.97
CA THR A 133 15.69 13.06 -10.95
C THR A 133 14.89 14.30 -11.35
N ALA A 134 13.57 14.16 -11.53
CA ALA A 134 12.70 15.26 -11.96
C ALA A 134 12.49 16.34 -10.88
N ASN A 135 12.66 16.02 -9.61
CA ASN A 135 12.44 16.96 -8.50
C ASN A 135 13.69 17.81 -8.15
N ILE A 136 14.80 17.62 -8.87
CA ILE A 136 16.08 18.34 -8.66
C ILE A 136 16.24 19.53 -9.61
N GLU A 137 15.40 19.69 -10.63
CA GLU A 137 15.33 20.96 -11.36
C GLU A 137 14.48 21.95 -10.54
N PRO A 138 15.08 22.92 -9.81
CA PRO A 138 14.28 24.02 -9.28
C PRO A 138 13.57 24.67 -10.46
N PRO A 139 12.31 25.14 -10.31
CA PRO A 139 11.71 25.98 -11.32
C PRO A 139 12.69 27.11 -11.56
N VAL A 140 13.24 27.16 -12.77
CA VAL A 140 14.08 28.26 -13.21
C VAL A 140 13.15 29.45 -13.15
N VAL A 141 13.14 30.15 -12.02
CA VAL A 141 12.34 31.36 -11.83
C VAL A 141 12.80 32.24 -12.97
N PRO A 142 11.95 32.56 -13.97
CA PRO A 142 12.35 33.42 -15.06
C PRO A 142 12.90 34.67 -14.40
N ALA A 143 14.18 34.97 -14.64
CA ALA A 143 14.86 36.10 -14.04
C ALA A 143 13.92 37.30 -14.14
N ALA A 144 13.53 37.84 -12.98
CA ALA A 144 12.50 38.86 -12.87
C ALA A 144 12.72 39.90 -13.97
N GLN A 145 11.82 39.94 -14.95
CA GLN A 145 11.80 41.04 -15.90
C GLN A 145 11.64 42.32 -15.07
N PRO A 146 12.51 43.34 -15.23
CA PRO A 146 12.42 44.57 -14.47
C PRO A 146 11.01 45.15 -14.62
N ALA A 147 10.34 45.29 -13.47
CA ALA A 147 8.98 45.79 -13.38
C ALA A 147 8.88 47.18 -14.03
N THR A 148 8.18 47.28 -15.16
CA THR A 148 7.61 48.55 -15.61
C THR A 148 6.47 48.89 -14.66
N GLN A 149 6.64 49.98 -13.91
CA GLN A 149 5.68 50.46 -12.94
C GLN A 149 4.32 50.73 -13.60
N PRO A 150 3.20 50.16 -13.11
CA PRO A 150 1.88 50.57 -13.56
C PRO A 150 1.52 51.91 -12.93
N VAL A 151 1.22 52.88 -13.79
CA VAL A 151 0.60 54.16 -13.41
C VAL A 151 -0.74 53.89 -12.74
N VAL A 152 -0.85 54.32 -11.49
CA VAL A 152 -2.08 54.34 -10.69
C VAL A 152 -3.16 55.21 -11.36
N GLN A 153 -4.28 54.61 -11.75
CA GLN A 153 -5.55 55.31 -11.94
C GLN A 153 -6.51 54.93 -10.80
N PRO A 154 -7.00 55.90 -10.00
CA PRO A 154 -8.01 55.63 -8.98
C PRO A 154 -9.40 55.60 -9.63
N VAL A 155 -10.04 54.43 -9.65
CA VAL A 155 -11.48 54.34 -9.94
C VAL A 155 -12.19 54.00 -8.62
N GLN A 156 -12.81 55.02 -8.04
CA GLN A 156 -13.80 54.85 -6.97
C GLN A 156 -15.04 54.15 -7.56
N GLN A 157 -15.33 52.94 -7.08
CA GLN A 157 -16.63 52.30 -7.27
C GLN A 157 -17.31 52.13 -5.91
N ALA A 158 -18.45 52.80 -5.76
CA ALA A 158 -19.32 52.72 -4.61
C ALA A 158 -19.90 51.29 -4.47
N GLN A 159 -19.74 50.68 -3.30
CA GLN A 159 -20.41 49.44 -2.94
C GLN A 159 -21.74 49.76 -2.21
N PRO A 160 -22.86 49.09 -2.55
CA PRO A 160 -24.09 49.13 -1.78
C PRO A 160 -23.97 48.32 -0.46
N PRO A 161 -24.74 48.66 0.58
CA PRO A 161 -24.64 48.03 1.90
C PRO A 161 -25.23 46.61 1.88
N VAL A 162 -24.40 45.61 2.15
CA VAL A 162 -24.85 44.23 2.41
C VAL A 162 -25.20 44.12 3.89
N GLN A 163 -26.45 43.79 4.19
CA GLN A 163 -26.94 43.54 5.55
C GLN A 163 -26.21 42.34 6.17
N ALA A 164 -25.62 42.55 7.34
CA ALA A 164 -25.02 41.49 8.14
C ALA A 164 -26.12 40.60 8.73
N VAL A 165 -26.22 39.36 8.25
CA VAL A 165 -26.97 38.30 8.92
C VAL A 165 -26.16 37.84 10.14
N GLN A 166 -26.69 38.15 11.32
CA GLN A 166 -26.14 37.79 12.61
C GLN A 166 -26.27 36.27 12.83
N PRO A 167 -25.18 35.50 13.03
CA PRO A 167 -25.29 34.08 13.31
C PRO A 167 -25.81 33.84 14.73
N THR A 168 -26.85 33.01 14.83
CA THR A 168 -27.39 32.49 16.09
C THR A 168 -26.31 31.71 16.85
N PRO A 169 -26.08 31.97 18.16
CA PRO A 169 -25.11 31.22 18.95
C PRO A 169 -25.55 29.75 19.10
N LEU A 170 -24.73 28.81 18.63
CA LEU A 170 -24.89 27.39 18.98
C LEU A 170 -24.52 27.20 20.46
N ALA A 171 -25.34 26.42 21.16
CA ALA A 171 -25.17 26.07 22.57
C ALA A 171 -23.77 25.51 22.85
N GLN A 172 -23.11 26.06 23.88
CA GLN A 172 -21.83 25.56 24.38
C GLN A 172 -22.01 24.15 24.98
N PRO A 173 -21.17 23.17 24.63
CA PRO A 173 -21.16 21.87 25.29
C PRO A 173 -20.62 22.01 26.71
N THR A 174 -21.36 21.45 27.67
CA THR A 174 -20.99 21.35 29.09
C THR A 174 -19.68 20.55 29.24
N PRO A 175 -18.68 21.04 29.98
CA PRO A 175 -17.46 20.27 30.24
C PRO A 175 -17.78 19.08 31.16
N ILE A 176 -17.52 17.86 30.69
CA ILE A 176 -17.53 16.65 31.50
C ILE A 176 -16.23 16.62 32.31
N THR A 177 -16.32 16.86 33.61
CA THR A 177 -15.22 16.67 34.56
C THR A 177 -15.03 15.18 34.85
N LEU A 178 -13.96 14.58 34.31
CA LEU A 178 -13.54 13.23 34.73
C LEU A 178 -12.91 13.28 36.12
N PRO A 179 -13.20 12.32 37.01
CA PRO A 179 -12.53 12.19 38.30
C PRO A 179 -11.05 11.83 38.11
N SER A 180 -10.18 12.59 38.77
CA SER A 180 -8.73 12.37 38.79
C SER A 180 -8.39 11.23 39.75
N SER A 181 -7.79 10.16 39.23
CA SER A 181 -7.31 9.02 40.02
C SER A 181 -5.98 9.37 40.72
N PRO A 182 -5.75 8.88 41.95
CA PRO A 182 -4.49 9.11 42.67
C PRO A 182 -3.30 8.38 42.02
N PRO A 183 -2.07 8.92 42.15
CA PRO A 183 -0.88 8.32 41.58
C PRO A 183 -0.47 7.05 42.34
N VAL A 184 -0.48 5.92 41.65
CA VAL A 184 0.09 4.66 42.13
C VAL A 184 1.59 4.68 41.84
N GLY A 185 2.42 4.58 42.88
CA GLY A 185 3.87 4.51 42.77
C GLY A 185 4.30 3.24 42.03
N GLY A 186 4.87 3.41 40.84
CA GLY A 186 5.38 2.33 40.00
C GLY A 186 6.91 2.18 40.08
N PRO A 187 7.44 0.97 39.83
CA PRO A 187 8.86 0.62 39.90
C PRO A 187 9.71 1.35 38.86
N ALA A 188 11.02 1.44 39.16
CA ALA A 188 12.04 2.14 38.40
C ALA A 188 12.01 1.84 36.88
N PRO A 189 12.35 2.84 36.03
CA PRO A 189 12.29 2.70 34.59
C PRO A 189 13.31 1.68 34.10
N VAL A 190 12.81 0.54 33.62
CA VAL A 190 13.57 -0.40 32.80
C VAL A 190 13.93 0.35 31.50
N ALA A 191 15.21 0.33 31.13
CA ALA A 191 15.68 0.95 29.90
C ALA A 191 14.81 0.48 28.72
N PRO A 192 14.28 1.40 27.90
CA PRO A 192 13.44 1.02 26.78
C PRO A 192 14.24 0.13 25.82
N PRO A 193 13.62 -0.93 25.26
CA PRO A 193 14.25 -1.72 24.21
C PRO A 193 14.65 -0.82 23.04
N PRO A 194 15.68 -1.20 22.25
CA PRO A 194 16.10 -0.42 21.09
C PRO A 194 14.89 -0.18 20.18
N ILE A 195 14.61 1.10 19.93
CA ILE A 195 13.50 1.54 19.07
C ILE A 195 13.81 1.04 17.66
N PRO A 196 12.89 0.30 16.99
CA PRO A 196 13.04 -0.03 15.58
C PRO A 196 13.25 1.26 14.79
N VAL A 197 14.34 1.32 14.02
CA VAL A 197 14.65 2.48 13.18
C VAL A 197 13.46 2.71 12.25
N ALA A 198 12.76 3.84 12.40
CA ALA A 198 11.60 4.14 11.58
C ALA A 198 12.01 4.22 10.10
N PRO A 199 11.24 3.63 9.17
CA PRO A 199 11.51 3.76 7.74
C PRO A 199 11.50 5.23 7.37
N SER A 200 12.63 5.69 6.86
CA SER A 200 12.90 7.09 6.61
C SER A 200 12.26 7.42 5.26
N GLY A 201 11.07 8.05 5.26
CA GLY A 201 10.14 8.15 4.11
C GLY A 201 10.59 8.97 2.89
N SER A 202 11.87 9.00 2.57
CA SER A 202 12.41 9.59 1.34
C SER A 202 12.32 8.60 0.18
N ILE A 203 12.24 9.13 -1.05
CA ILE A 203 12.27 8.31 -2.29
C ILE A 203 13.51 7.43 -2.32
N ARG A 204 14.67 7.99 -1.94
CA ARG A 204 15.95 7.28 -1.94
C ARG A 204 15.95 6.05 -1.03
N ASN A 205 15.55 6.23 0.23
CA ASN A 205 15.48 5.13 1.18
C ASN A 205 14.46 4.08 0.73
N THR A 206 13.32 4.51 0.17
CA THR A 206 12.32 3.59 -0.40
C THR A 206 12.92 2.72 -1.52
N ILE A 207 13.76 3.29 -2.39
CA ILE A 207 14.44 2.55 -3.45
C ILE A 207 15.41 1.51 -2.87
N ASP A 208 16.17 1.89 -1.84
CA ASP A 208 17.14 1.02 -1.17
C ASP A 208 16.42 -0.13 -0.43
N ASP A 209 15.31 0.15 0.26
CA ASP A 209 14.48 -0.86 0.92
C ASP A 209 13.85 -1.83 -0.10
N LEU A 210 13.35 -1.31 -1.22
CA LEU A 210 12.83 -2.14 -2.32
C LEU A 210 13.91 -3.03 -2.92
N GLU A 211 15.17 -2.57 -3.01
CA GLU A 211 16.28 -3.39 -3.47
C GLU A 211 16.58 -4.54 -2.50
N ALA A 212 16.60 -4.28 -1.20
CA ALA A 212 16.80 -5.31 -0.19
C ALA A 212 15.70 -6.40 -0.25
N ILE A 213 14.45 -6.00 -0.47
CA ILE A 213 13.34 -6.95 -0.66
C ILE A 213 13.52 -7.78 -1.94
N ASN A 214 13.95 -7.14 -3.04
CA ASN A 214 14.21 -7.83 -4.30
C ASN A 214 15.34 -8.86 -4.18
N GLU A 215 16.40 -8.56 -3.43
CA GLU A 215 17.49 -9.51 -3.15
C GLU A 215 16.98 -10.73 -2.36
N ARG A 216 16.11 -10.51 -1.35
CA ARG A 216 15.47 -11.62 -0.62
C ARG A 216 14.63 -12.50 -1.53
N LEU A 217 13.83 -11.92 -2.43
CA LEU A 217 13.04 -12.67 -3.42
C LEU A 217 13.92 -13.47 -4.38
N HIS A 218 15.05 -12.91 -4.81
CA HIS A 218 16.00 -13.62 -5.65
C HIS A 218 16.63 -14.82 -4.91
N ASN A 219 16.96 -14.67 -3.63
CA ASN A 219 17.44 -15.79 -2.81
C ASN A 219 16.35 -16.87 -2.63
N LEU A 220 15.10 -16.46 -2.45
CA LEU A 220 13.96 -17.37 -2.38
C LEU A 220 13.76 -18.16 -3.68
N SER A 221 13.90 -17.50 -4.83
CA SER A 221 13.88 -18.13 -6.16
C SER A 221 14.95 -19.22 -6.30
N LYS A 222 16.19 -18.92 -5.90
CA LYS A 222 17.29 -19.91 -5.89
C LYS A 222 17.00 -21.11 -4.99
N GLU A 223 16.41 -20.88 -3.81
CA GLU A 223 16.04 -21.97 -2.90
C GLU A 223 14.97 -22.90 -3.50
N ILE A 224 14.00 -22.34 -4.22
CA ILE A 224 12.95 -23.09 -4.91
C ILE A 224 13.55 -23.99 -6.00
N GLU A 225 14.45 -23.46 -6.83
CA GLU A 225 15.08 -24.24 -7.90
C GLU A 225 15.98 -25.36 -7.34
N LYS A 226 16.77 -25.06 -6.30
CA LYS A 226 17.58 -26.08 -5.62
C LYS A 226 16.72 -27.23 -5.07
N LYS A 227 15.59 -26.92 -4.41
CA LYS A 227 14.66 -27.95 -3.89
C LYS A 227 14.02 -28.78 -5.00
N LYS A 228 13.85 -28.20 -6.19
CA LYS A 228 13.29 -28.89 -7.36
C LYS A 228 14.30 -29.87 -7.97
N GLU A 229 15.57 -29.47 -8.05
CA GLU A 229 16.68 -30.36 -8.45
C GLU A 229 16.83 -31.55 -7.48
N GLU A 230 16.86 -31.29 -6.17
CA GLU A 230 16.98 -32.35 -5.14
C GLU A 230 15.82 -33.36 -5.20
N LYS A 231 14.59 -32.90 -5.49
CA LYS A 231 13.43 -33.79 -5.66
C LYS A 231 13.50 -34.60 -6.96
N SER A 232 14.01 -34.01 -8.04
CA SER A 232 14.21 -34.69 -9.32
C SER A 232 15.19 -35.85 -9.17
N ASP A 233 16.33 -35.62 -8.52
CA ASP A 233 17.37 -36.64 -8.33
C ASP A 233 16.93 -37.77 -7.40
N ARG A 234 16.21 -37.45 -6.33
CA ARG A 234 15.62 -38.47 -5.44
C ARG A 234 14.60 -39.35 -6.17
N THR A 235 13.84 -38.78 -7.09
CA THR A 235 12.84 -39.54 -7.86
C THR A 235 13.53 -40.48 -8.84
N LYS A 236 14.54 -40.00 -9.58
CA LYS A 236 15.35 -40.83 -10.49
C LYS A 236 16.02 -42.00 -9.76
N LYS A 237 16.66 -41.73 -8.62
CA LYS A 237 17.30 -42.78 -7.80
C LYS A 237 16.31 -43.85 -7.33
N LYS A 238 15.12 -43.44 -6.91
CA LYS A 238 14.07 -44.37 -6.44
C LYS A 238 13.54 -45.26 -7.58
N ASP A 239 13.47 -44.74 -8.81
CA ASP A 239 13.04 -45.52 -9.97
C ASP A 239 14.14 -46.48 -10.43
N GLU A 240 15.41 -46.09 -10.33
CA GLU A 240 16.57 -46.97 -10.58
C GLU A 240 16.63 -48.13 -9.59
N ASP A 241 16.48 -47.86 -8.28
CA ASP A 241 16.44 -48.89 -7.23
C ASP A 241 15.27 -49.87 -7.45
N ARG A 242 14.10 -49.37 -7.88
CA ARG A 242 12.93 -50.22 -8.20
C ARG A 242 13.15 -51.07 -9.44
N SER A 243 13.86 -50.56 -10.44
CA SER A 243 14.21 -51.31 -11.65
C SER A 243 15.16 -52.47 -11.30
N ASN A 244 16.18 -52.22 -10.47
CA ASN A 244 17.14 -53.24 -10.04
C ASN A 244 16.51 -54.31 -9.14
N GLN A 245 15.50 -53.96 -8.34
CA GLN A 245 14.80 -54.95 -7.51
C GLN A 245 13.90 -55.91 -8.32
N LYS A 246 13.47 -55.51 -9.53
CA LYS A 246 12.62 -56.33 -10.39
C LYS A 246 13.39 -57.38 -11.19
N THR A 247 14.67 -57.14 -11.48
CA THR A 247 15.51 -58.04 -12.31
C THR A 247 16.22 -59.13 -11.50
N GLY A 248 16.24 -59.04 -10.17
CA GLY A 248 16.93 -60.00 -9.29
C GLY A 248 16.07 -61.17 -8.76
N LYS A 249 14.93 -61.49 -9.38
CA LYS A 249 13.97 -62.49 -8.85
C LYS A 249 13.71 -63.70 -9.76
N ASP A 250 14.55 -63.91 -10.77
CA ASP A 250 14.50 -65.06 -11.68
C ASP A 250 15.62 -66.07 -11.40
#